data_AF-A0A811JUV3-F1
#
_entry.id   AF-A0A811JUV3-F1
#
_cell.length_a   1.000
_cell.length_b   1.000
_cell.length_c   1.000
_cell.angle_alpha   90.00
_cell.angle_beta   90.00
_cell.angle_gamma   90.00
#
_symmetry.space_group_name_H-M   'P 1'
#
loop_
_entity.id
_entity.type
_entity.pdbx_description
1 polymer ?
#
loop_
_entity_poly.entity_id
_entity_poly.type
_entity_poly.pdbx_seq_one_letter_code
_entity_poly.pdbx_strand_id
1 'polypeptide(L)'
;MQNDLIELAKEKNQLDQKLVSNTHTFKDVLIYCKRTIEKQDEQIERLDETIFSNEKLFEEKLVKERLKAQEEMEELKLSVDRLNSENLLMKTQLSNLEQMDLELKEMRQTVEDLRKELDEKNEKIGKRELKERELVIITTEKVRKELEKEFEEEITKVKREMRIQNMAHMEANQHLVKKAKSDLKKVEQERDTLLNSRRKFEADMEVMKADVRKINQEKKRVDVILNNFNKEAERKLRQCEERLADCEELRLRDAQESEDKVAKLNKELDELKMSSDEREIEFKKMKDQLETETSNRIEMAWKLTHQNQKITNLKDFLNTVLDTNNDNYIDLIMGENRTAVFGKLSIMVNAIPVLSV
;
A
#
# COMPACT_ATOMS: atom_id res chain seq x y z
N MET A 1 139.75 -82.84 -203.69
CA MET A 1 140.52 -81.77 -203.01
C MET A 1 139.94 -80.36 -203.15
N GLN A 2 138.73 -80.16 -203.71
CA GLN A 2 138.04 -78.86 -203.72
C GLN A 2 136.73 -78.87 -202.90
N ASN A 3 136.35 -80.03 -202.35
CA ASN A 3 135.15 -80.24 -201.54
C ASN A 3 135.30 -79.83 -200.06
N ASP A 4 136.51 -79.78 -199.49
CA ASP A 4 136.64 -79.61 -198.03
C ASP A 4 136.76 -78.13 -197.57
N LEU A 5 137.10 -77.21 -198.48
CA LEU A 5 137.36 -75.80 -198.13
C LEU A 5 136.12 -74.90 -198.18
N ILE A 6 135.08 -75.30 -198.91
CA ILE A 6 133.82 -74.54 -199.03
C ILE A 6 132.85 -74.87 -197.89
N GLU A 7 132.87 -76.09 -197.36
CA GLU A 7 132.07 -76.47 -196.18
C GLU A 7 132.55 -75.77 -194.90
N LEU A 8 133.87 -75.70 -194.67
CA LEU A 8 134.47 -75.04 -193.51
C LEU A 8 134.23 -73.51 -193.48
N ALA A 9 134.16 -72.85 -194.63
CA ALA A 9 133.88 -71.42 -194.70
C ALA A 9 132.41 -71.07 -194.37
N LYS A 10 131.47 -71.98 -194.67
CA LYS A 10 130.05 -71.78 -194.34
C LYS A 10 129.76 -72.07 -192.86
N GLU A 11 130.39 -73.07 -192.26
CA GLU A 11 130.26 -73.35 -190.81
C GLU A 11 130.78 -72.18 -189.96
N LYS A 12 131.90 -71.56 -190.35
CA LYS A 12 132.44 -70.40 -189.63
C LYS A 12 131.46 -69.22 -189.61
N ASN A 13 130.84 -68.89 -190.74
CA ASN A 13 129.87 -67.79 -190.82
C ASN A 13 128.59 -68.06 -190.00
N GLN A 14 128.17 -69.33 -189.86
CA GLN A 14 127.05 -69.68 -188.99
C GLN A 14 127.39 -69.54 -187.49
N LEU A 15 128.63 -69.82 -187.11
CA LEU A 15 129.10 -69.65 -185.73
C LEU A 15 129.21 -68.18 -185.33
N ASP A 16 129.71 -67.32 -186.21
CA ASP A 16 129.83 -65.88 -185.93
C ASP A 16 128.44 -65.21 -185.77
N GLN A 17 127.44 -65.62 -186.56
CA GLN A 17 126.06 -65.14 -186.39
C GLN A 17 125.43 -65.61 -185.07
N LYS A 18 125.72 -66.83 -184.61
CA LYS A 18 125.23 -67.33 -183.31
C LYS A 18 125.86 -66.57 -182.13
N LEU A 19 127.14 -66.19 -182.24
CA LEU A 19 127.83 -65.46 -181.18
C LEU A 19 127.23 -64.06 -180.96
N VAL A 20 126.93 -63.34 -182.04
CA VAL A 20 126.32 -61.99 -181.98
C VAL A 20 124.91 -62.04 -181.38
N SER A 21 124.11 -63.03 -181.78
CA SER A 21 122.76 -63.27 -181.24
C SER A 21 122.76 -63.52 -179.72
N ASN A 22 123.68 -64.36 -179.23
CA ASN A 22 123.79 -64.66 -177.81
C ASN A 22 124.26 -63.46 -176.98
N THR A 23 125.07 -62.58 -177.56
CA THR A 23 125.58 -61.40 -176.83
C THR A 23 124.49 -60.34 -176.63
N HIS A 24 123.57 -60.18 -177.58
CA HIS A 24 122.44 -59.25 -177.44
C HIS A 24 121.42 -59.74 -176.42
N THR A 25 121.06 -61.03 -176.47
CA THR A 25 120.11 -61.63 -175.51
C THR A 25 120.64 -61.59 -174.08
N PHE A 26 121.95 -61.77 -173.86
CA PHE A 26 122.53 -61.65 -172.52
C PHE A 26 122.45 -60.21 -171.96
N LYS A 27 122.56 -59.19 -172.81
CA LYS A 27 122.50 -57.78 -172.42
C LYS A 27 121.10 -57.35 -171.99
N ASP A 28 120.07 -57.86 -172.66
CA ASP A 28 118.66 -57.59 -172.31
C ASP A 28 118.28 -58.18 -170.96
N VAL A 29 118.78 -59.38 -170.63
CA VAL A 29 118.57 -60.01 -169.31
C VAL A 29 119.17 -59.15 -168.19
N LEU A 30 120.38 -58.61 -168.38
CA LEU A 30 121.02 -57.75 -167.38
C LEU A 30 120.24 -56.44 -167.13
N ILE A 31 119.69 -55.82 -168.17
CA ILE A 31 118.88 -54.60 -168.03
C ILE A 31 117.57 -54.90 -167.28
N TYR A 32 116.95 -56.05 -167.54
CA TYR A 32 115.77 -56.50 -166.82
C TYR A 32 116.06 -56.71 -165.33
N CYS A 33 117.14 -57.40 -164.99
CA CYS A 33 117.55 -57.60 -163.60
C CYS A 33 117.77 -56.26 -162.88
N LYS A 34 118.48 -55.30 -163.51
CA LYS A 34 118.73 -53.98 -162.90
C LYS A 34 117.42 -53.23 -162.59
N ARG A 35 116.48 -53.17 -163.54
CA ARG A 35 115.18 -52.50 -163.35
C ARG A 35 114.31 -53.15 -162.28
N THR A 36 114.47 -54.45 -162.05
CA THR A 36 113.68 -55.18 -161.04
C THR A 36 114.18 -54.85 -159.64
N ILE A 37 115.50 -54.73 -159.45
CA ILE A 37 116.11 -54.37 -158.16
C ILE A 37 115.72 -52.94 -157.77
N GLU A 38 115.85 -51.97 -158.68
CA GLU A 38 115.49 -50.56 -158.40
C GLU A 38 114.02 -50.42 -157.96
N LYS A 39 113.10 -51.21 -158.54
CA LYS A 39 111.70 -51.24 -158.10
C LYS A 39 111.48 -51.86 -156.72
N GLN A 40 112.32 -52.81 -156.32
CA GLN A 40 112.22 -53.43 -155.00
C GLN A 40 112.76 -52.49 -153.92
N ASP A 41 113.85 -51.76 -154.19
CA ASP A 41 114.39 -50.77 -153.25
C ASP A 41 113.38 -49.65 -152.97
N GLU A 42 112.70 -49.11 -153.99
CA GLU A 42 111.64 -48.11 -153.80
C GLU A 42 110.43 -48.64 -153.00
N GLN A 43 110.16 -49.95 -153.04
CA GLN A 43 109.07 -50.56 -152.25
C GLN A 43 109.45 -50.73 -150.79
N ILE A 44 110.70 -51.05 -150.49
CA ILE A 44 111.20 -51.20 -149.12
C ILE A 44 111.11 -49.85 -148.39
N GLU A 45 111.58 -48.77 -149.02
CA GLU A 45 111.59 -47.44 -148.41
C GLU A 45 110.17 -46.94 -148.05
N ARG A 46 109.18 -47.22 -148.90
CA ARG A 46 107.76 -46.89 -148.59
C ARG A 46 107.19 -47.72 -147.45
N LEU A 47 107.60 -48.99 -147.32
CA LEU A 47 107.14 -49.85 -146.23
C LEU A 47 107.70 -49.38 -144.89
N ASP A 48 108.97 -48.98 -144.85
CA ASP A 48 109.61 -48.48 -143.62
C ASP A 48 108.95 -47.20 -143.11
N GLU A 49 108.62 -46.24 -143.98
CA GLU A 49 107.87 -45.03 -143.60
C GLU A 49 106.47 -45.35 -143.03
N THR A 50 105.81 -46.37 -143.60
CA THR A 50 104.46 -46.77 -143.16
C THR A 50 104.49 -47.43 -141.78
N ILE A 51 105.53 -48.22 -141.49
CA ILE A 51 105.72 -48.86 -140.17
C ILE A 51 105.96 -47.80 -139.10
N PHE A 52 106.86 -46.85 -139.34
CA PHE A 52 107.19 -45.80 -138.36
C PHE A 52 105.97 -44.93 -138.00
N SER A 53 105.14 -44.57 -138.98
CA SER A 53 103.91 -43.81 -138.75
C SER A 53 102.89 -44.58 -137.88
N ASN A 54 102.76 -45.90 -138.10
CA ASN A 54 101.84 -46.73 -137.33
C ASN A 54 102.30 -46.93 -135.88
N GLU A 55 103.60 -47.08 -135.63
CA GLU A 55 104.13 -47.20 -134.26
C GLU A 55 103.81 -45.96 -133.41
N LYS A 56 104.03 -44.77 -133.97
CA LYS A 56 103.74 -43.50 -133.28
C LYS A 56 102.25 -43.34 -132.96
N LEU A 57 101.36 -43.71 -133.89
CA LEU A 57 99.91 -43.71 -133.67
C LEU A 57 99.47 -44.71 -132.59
N PHE A 58 100.16 -45.84 -132.47
CA PHE A 58 99.87 -46.84 -131.45
C PHE A 58 100.26 -46.35 -130.05
N GLU A 59 101.44 -45.75 -129.90
CA GLU A 59 101.87 -45.17 -128.62
C GLU A 59 100.94 -44.05 -128.14
N GLU A 60 100.55 -43.13 -129.03
CA GLU A 60 99.63 -42.04 -128.67
C GLU A 60 98.25 -42.55 -128.21
N LYS A 61 97.73 -43.62 -128.84
CA LYS A 61 96.48 -44.26 -128.41
C LYS A 61 96.61 -44.90 -127.03
N LEU A 62 97.71 -45.61 -126.78
CA LEU A 62 97.93 -46.32 -125.53
C LEU A 62 98.03 -45.35 -124.33
N VAL A 63 98.66 -44.19 -124.52
CA VAL A 63 98.75 -43.14 -123.50
C VAL A 63 97.38 -42.52 -123.22
N LYS A 64 96.58 -42.24 -124.25
CA LYS A 64 95.22 -41.70 -124.09
C LYS A 64 94.30 -42.65 -123.35
N GLU A 65 94.35 -43.95 -123.65
CA GLU A 65 93.54 -44.94 -122.94
C GLU A 65 93.95 -45.09 -121.48
N ARG A 66 95.25 -45.03 -121.16
CA ARG A 66 95.72 -45.03 -119.76
C ARG A 66 95.24 -43.81 -118.98
N LEU A 67 95.31 -42.61 -119.57
CA LEU A 67 94.82 -41.38 -118.96
C LEU A 67 93.31 -41.46 -118.68
N LYS A 68 92.51 -41.90 -119.66
CA LYS A 68 91.07 -42.10 -119.46
C LYS A 68 90.75 -43.10 -118.35
N ALA A 69 91.43 -44.24 -118.32
CA ALA A 69 91.22 -45.24 -117.28
C ALA A 69 91.59 -44.72 -115.88
N GLN A 70 92.58 -43.82 -115.80
CA GLN A 70 92.97 -43.18 -114.54
C GLN A 70 91.94 -42.14 -114.08
N GLU A 71 91.43 -41.31 -115.00
CA GLU A 71 90.35 -40.35 -114.72
C GLU A 71 89.07 -41.07 -114.24
N GLU A 72 88.67 -42.14 -114.94
CA GLU A 72 87.52 -42.97 -114.55
C GLU A 72 87.70 -43.61 -113.16
N MET A 73 88.92 -44.08 -112.84
CA MET A 73 89.22 -44.61 -111.50
C MET A 73 89.16 -43.54 -110.40
N GLU A 74 89.62 -42.31 -110.67
CA GLU A 74 89.51 -41.21 -109.71
C GLU A 74 88.07 -40.78 -109.48
N GLU A 75 87.25 -40.70 -110.54
CA GLU A 75 85.81 -40.43 -110.42
C GLU A 75 85.08 -41.53 -109.64
N LEU A 76 85.37 -42.80 -109.91
CA LEU A 76 84.84 -43.94 -109.16
C LEU A 76 85.21 -43.86 -107.68
N LYS A 77 86.45 -43.50 -107.36
CA LYS A 77 86.91 -43.35 -105.98
C LYS A 77 86.16 -42.24 -105.24
N LEU A 78 86.00 -41.07 -105.87
CA LEU A 78 85.22 -39.96 -105.30
C LEU A 78 83.74 -40.36 -105.09
N SER A 79 83.16 -41.10 -106.02
CA SER A 79 81.79 -41.61 -105.92
C SER A 79 81.65 -42.60 -104.75
N VAL A 80 82.61 -43.51 -104.59
CA VAL A 80 82.65 -44.46 -103.47
C VAL A 80 82.78 -43.74 -102.12
N ASP A 81 83.66 -42.75 -102.02
CA ASP A 81 83.85 -41.98 -100.78
C ASP A 81 82.57 -41.19 -100.42
N ARG A 82 81.89 -40.62 -101.42
CA ARG A 82 80.59 -39.96 -101.25
C ARG A 82 79.53 -40.93 -100.74
N LEU A 83 79.38 -42.09 -101.39
CA LEU A 83 78.43 -43.12 -100.98
C LEU A 83 78.73 -43.65 -99.56
N ASN A 84 80.00 -43.81 -99.21
CA ASN A 84 80.39 -44.20 -97.85
C ASN A 84 80.00 -43.13 -96.81
N SER A 85 80.19 -41.84 -97.14
CA SER A 85 79.79 -40.74 -96.26
C SER A 85 78.26 -40.64 -96.11
N GLU A 86 77.50 -40.82 -97.19
CA GLU A 86 76.03 -40.83 -97.17
C GLU A 86 75.51 -42.03 -96.36
N ASN A 87 76.11 -43.21 -96.54
CA ASN A 87 75.74 -44.41 -95.78
C ASN A 87 76.04 -44.25 -94.28
N LEU A 88 77.17 -43.62 -93.92
CA LEU A 88 77.49 -43.30 -92.53
C LEU A 88 76.48 -42.32 -91.91
N LEU A 89 76.08 -41.29 -92.67
CA LEU A 89 75.07 -40.33 -92.23
C LEU A 89 73.72 -41.02 -92.03
N MET A 90 73.29 -41.86 -92.98
CA MET A 90 72.05 -42.62 -92.87
C MET A 90 72.05 -43.56 -91.66
N LYS A 91 73.17 -44.26 -91.40
CA LYS A 91 73.31 -45.11 -90.20
C LYS A 91 73.18 -44.30 -88.90
N THR A 92 73.78 -43.11 -88.87
CA THR A 92 73.69 -42.22 -87.70
C THR A 92 72.26 -41.71 -87.50
N GLN A 93 71.58 -41.32 -88.58
CA GLN A 93 70.18 -40.90 -88.54
C GLN A 93 69.25 -42.04 -88.10
N LEU A 94 69.48 -43.26 -88.60
CA LEU A 94 68.71 -44.45 -88.20
C LEU A 94 68.88 -44.71 -86.69
N SER A 95 70.12 -44.70 -86.20
CA SER A 95 70.41 -44.90 -84.77
C SER A 95 69.76 -43.82 -83.88
N ASN A 96 69.76 -42.56 -84.32
CA ASN A 96 69.09 -41.48 -83.59
C ASN A 96 67.56 -41.67 -83.57
N LEU A 97 66.97 -42.12 -84.68
CA LEU A 97 65.54 -42.42 -84.74
C LEU A 97 65.17 -43.59 -83.81
N GLU A 98 65.99 -44.64 -83.76
CA GLU A 98 65.80 -45.75 -82.83
C GLU A 98 65.88 -45.28 -81.37
N GLN A 99 66.82 -44.40 -81.04
CA GLN A 99 66.92 -43.83 -79.70
C GLN A 99 65.71 -42.95 -79.36
N MET A 100 65.27 -42.08 -80.26
CA MET A 100 64.07 -41.26 -80.07
C MET A 100 62.81 -42.12 -79.89
N ASP A 101 62.67 -43.22 -80.62
CA ASP A 101 61.53 -44.14 -80.46
C ASP A 101 61.54 -44.79 -79.06
N LEU A 102 62.73 -45.13 -78.54
CA LEU A 102 62.89 -45.65 -77.19
C LEU A 102 62.49 -44.60 -76.14
N GLU A 103 63.02 -43.37 -76.26
CA GLU A 103 62.71 -42.25 -75.36
C GLU A 103 61.21 -41.89 -75.40
N LEU A 104 60.58 -41.92 -76.58
CA LEU A 104 59.14 -41.71 -76.73
C LEU A 104 58.32 -42.82 -76.06
N LYS A 105 58.77 -44.07 -76.13
CA LYS A 105 58.12 -45.19 -75.43
C LYS A 105 58.23 -45.03 -73.92
N GLU A 106 59.40 -44.67 -73.41
CA GLU A 106 59.61 -44.40 -71.98
C GLU A 106 58.74 -43.23 -71.51
N MET A 107 58.72 -42.12 -72.25
CA MET A 107 57.86 -40.97 -71.91
C MET A 107 56.38 -41.34 -71.92
N ARG A 108 55.90 -42.11 -72.92
CA ARG A 108 54.52 -42.60 -72.93
C ARG A 108 54.20 -43.42 -71.69
N GLN A 109 55.11 -44.31 -71.29
CA GLN A 109 54.94 -45.12 -70.08
C GLN A 109 54.86 -44.23 -68.83
N THR A 110 55.76 -43.26 -68.68
CA THR A 110 55.73 -42.34 -67.53
C THR A 110 54.44 -41.50 -67.47
N VAL A 111 53.92 -41.06 -68.62
CA VAL A 111 52.64 -40.33 -68.69
C VAL A 111 51.48 -41.24 -68.30
N GLU A 112 51.49 -42.50 -68.73
CA GLU A 112 50.47 -43.48 -68.36
C GLU A 112 50.47 -43.75 -66.85
N ASP A 113 51.66 -43.88 -66.25
CA ASP A 113 51.82 -44.13 -64.81
C ASP A 113 51.39 -42.90 -63.98
N LEU A 114 51.76 -41.68 -64.41
CA LEU A 114 51.31 -40.44 -63.77
C LEU A 114 49.79 -40.25 -63.87
N ARG A 115 49.17 -40.66 -64.98
CA ARG A 115 47.70 -40.65 -65.12
C ARG A 115 47.04 -41.59 -64.13
N LYS A 116 47.56 -42.82 -64.01
CA LYS A 116 47.05 -43.78 -63.00
C LYS A 116 47.19 -43.25 -61.58
N GLU A 117 48.34 -42.67 -61.22
CA GLU A 117 48.51 -42.07 -59.90
C GLU A 117 47.54 -40.91 -59.64
N LEU A 118 47.30 -40.07 -60.66
CA LEU A 118 46.36 -38.95 -60.57
C LEU A 118 44.93 -39.46 -60.36
N ASP A 119 44.51 -40.46 -61.13
CA ASP A 119 43.19 -41.08 -61.00
C ASP A 119 43.00 -41.72 -59.63
N GLU A 120 44.00 -42.47 -59.12
CA GLU A 120 43.96 -43.03 -57.78
C GLU A 120 43.87 -41.95 -56.68
N LYS A 121 44.61 -40.85 -56.81
CA LYS A 121 44.57 -39.74 -55.86
C LYS A 121 43.21 -39.05 -55.90
N ASN A 122 42.65 -38.80 -57.08
CA ASN A 122 41.32 -38.22 -57.24
C ASN A 122 40.23 -39.10 -56.63
N GLU A 123 40.31 -40.43 -56.82
CA GLU A 123 39.35 -41.36 -56.22
C GLU A 123 39.48 -41.38 -54.68
N LYS A 124 40.70 -41.34 -54.14
CA LYS A 124 40.95 -41.24 -52.69
C LYS A 124 40.41 -39.93 -52.11
N ILE A 125 40.57 -38.81 -52.81
CA ILE A 125 40.03 -37.51 -52.41
C ILE A 125 38.50 -37.56 -52.40
N GLY A 126 37.87 -38.01 -53.50
CA GLY A 126 36.42 -38.13 -53.59
C GLY A 126 35.81 -39.01 -52.48
N LYS A 127 36.45 -40.15 -52.16
CA LYS A 127 36.03 -41.01 -51.04
C LYS A 127 36.18 -40.35 -49.67
N ARG A 128 37.23 -39.54 -49.45
CA ARG A 128 37.41 -38.79 -48.20
C ARG A 128 36.39 -37.67 -48.05
N GLU A 129 36.15 -36.89 -49.11
CA GLU A 129 35.16 -35.81 -49.11
C GLU A 129 33.74 -36.35 -48.85
N LEU A 130 33.39 -37.51 -49.43
CA LEU A 130 32.11 -38.18 -49.15
C LEU A 130 31.98 -38.55 -47.67
N LYS A 131 33.01 -39.16 -47.07
CA LYS A 131 33.01 -39.51 -45.65
C LYS A 131 32.94 -38.29 -44.73
N GLU A 132 33.64 -37.20 -45.08
CA GLU A 132 33.55 -35.95 -44.33
C GLU A 132 32.15 -35.35 -44.41
N ARG A 133 31.53 -35.31 -45.60
CA ARG A 133 30.14 -34.86 -45.76
C ARG A 133 29.16 -35.72 -44.97
N GLU A 134 29.30 -37.05 -45.01
CA GLU A 134 28.48 -37.95 -44.20
C GLU A 134 28.66 -37.71 -42.70
N LEU A 135 29.89 -37.55 -42.22
CA LEU A 135 30.17 -37.21 -40.82
C LEU A 135 29.54 -35.87 -40.41
N VAL A 136 29.63 -34.85 -41.27
CA VAL A 136 28.99 -33.55 -41.02
C VAL A 136 27.48 -33.70 -40.93
N ILE A 137 26.85 -34.46 -41.83
CA ILE A 137 25.40 -34.72 -41.79
C ILE A 137 25.04 -35.46 -40.50
N ILE A 138 25.74 -36.54 -40.16
CA ILE A 138 25.45 -37.33 -38.96
C ILE A 138 25.59 -36.49 -37.68
N THR A 139 26.65 -35.68 -37.59
CA THR A 139 26.89 -34.82 -36.43
C THR A 139 25.87 -33.70 -36.32
N THR A 140 25.53 -33.03 -37.42
CA THR A 140 24.48 -31.99 -37.41
C THR A 140 23.09 -32.55 -37.09
N GLU A 141 22.74 -33.72 -37.63
CA GLU A 141 21.50 -34.43 -37.31
C GLU A 141 21.45 -34.83 -35.82
N LYS A 142 22.58 -35.29 -35.25
CA LYS A 142 22.68 -35.65 -33.84
C LYS A 142 22.48 -34.44 -32.93
N VAL A 143 23.18 -33.33 -33.21
CA VAL A 143 23.03 -32.07 -32.46
C VAL A 143 21.60 -31.56 -32.54
N ARG A 144 20.97 -31.63 -33.72
CA ARG A 144 19.57 -31.23 -33.90
C ARG A 144 18.63 -32.07 -33.02
N LYS A 145 18.79 -33.39 -32.99
CA LYS A 145 17.97 -34.28 -32.15
C LYS A 145 18.16 -34.04 -30.65
N GLU A 146 19.40 -33.77 -30.23
CA GLU A 146 19.70 -33.43 -28.83
C GLU A 146 18.99 -32.12 -28.45
N LEU A 147 19.07 -31.08 -29.29
CA LEU A 147 18.37 -29.81 -29.07
C LEU A 147 16.84 -29.96 -29.09
N GLU A 148 16.27 -30.73 -30.03
CA GLU A 148 14.83 -31.00 -30.08
C GLU A 148 14.34 -31.68 -28.79
N LYS A 149 15.12 -32.63 -28.26
CA LYS A 149 14.83 -33.29 -26.99
C LYS A 149 14.90 -32.33 -25.80
N GLU A 150 15.93 -31.48 -25.73
CA GLU A 150 16.04 -30.46 -24.68
C GLU A 150 14.86 -29.49 -24.71
N PHE A 151 14.43 -29.05 -25.90
CA PHE A 151 13.26 -28.18 -26.03
C PHE A 151 11.96 -28.88 -25.60
N GLU A 152 11.78 -30.16 -25.94
CA GLU A 152 10.62 -30.93 -25.47
C GLU A 152 10.60 -31.07 -23.94
N GLU A 153 11.76 -31.37 -23.33
CA GLU A 153 11.90 -31.44 -21.88
C GLU A 153 11.59 -30.08 -21.22
N GLU A 154 12.07 -28.98 -21.78
CA GLU A 154 11.81 -27.64 -21.26
C GLU A 154 10.33 -27.23 -21.40
N ILE A 155 9.70 -27.53 -22.54
CA ILE A 155 8.25 -27.33 -22.74
C ILE A 155 7.44 -28.12 -21.71
N THR A 156 7.81 -29.38 -21.44
CA THR A 156 7.08 -30.19 -20.44
C THR A 156 7.27 -29.66 -19.02
N LYS A 157 8.48 -29.17 -18.69
CA LYS A 157 8.77 -28.52 -17.41
C LYS A 157 7.94 -27.26 -17.22
N VAL A 158 7.94 -26.35 -18.21
CA VAL A 158 7.14 -25.11 -18.18
C VAL A 158 5.65 -25.43 -18.05
N LYS A 159 5.13 -26.41 -18.80
CA LYS A 159 3.73 -26.83 -18.68
C LYS A 159 3.40 -27.37 -17.28
N ARG A 160 4.32 -28.12 -16.65
CA ARG A 160 4.13 -28.64 -15.28
C ARG A 160 4.14 -27.50 -14.27
N GLU A 161 5.09 -26.57 -14.35
CA GLU A 161 5.17 -25.40 -13.48
C GLU A 161 3.92 -24.52 -13.59
N MET A 162 3.45 -24.25 -14.82
CA MET A 162 2.22 -23.49 -15.04
C MET A 162 0.98 -24.18 -14.46
N ARG A 163 0.89 -25.53 -14.54
CA ARG A 163 -0.20 -26.29 -13.91
C ARG A 163 -0.16 -26.17 -12.38
N ILE A 164 1.02 -26.31 -11.77
CA ILE A 164 1.19 -26.18 -10.31
C ILE A 164 0.82 -24.77 -9.87
N GLN A 165 1.29 -23.74 -10.57
CA GLN A 165 0.98 -22.35 -10.26
C GLN A 165 -0.52 -22.07 -10.38
N ASN A 166 -1.18 -22.56 -11.43
CA ASN A 166 -2.63 -22.42 -11.59
C ASN A 166 -3.41 -23.12 -10.49
N MET A 167 -3.00 -24.32 -10.08
CA MET A 167 -3.61 -25.03 -8.95
C MET A 167 -3.44 -24.24 -7.65
N ALA A 168 -2.23 -23.76 -7.36
CA ALA A 168 -1.95 -22.96 -6.16
C ALA A 168 -2.78 -21.67 -6.13
N HIS A 169 -2.92 -20.97 -7.26
CA HIS A 169 -3.79 -19.79 -7.36
C HIS A 169 -5.26 -20.14 -7.15
N MET A 170 -5.75 -21.25 -7.72
CA MET A 170 -7.13 -21.71 -7.50
C MET A 170 -7.39 -22.04 -6.03
N GLU A 171 -6.48 -22.75 -5.37
CA GLU A 171 -6.61 -23.10 -3.95
C GLU A 171 -6.58 -21.86 -3.05
N ALA A 172 -5.65 -20.93 -3.31
CA ALA A 172 -5.59 -19.66 -2.60
C ALA A 172 -6.89 -18.85 -2.77
N ASN A 173 -7.40 -18.74 -4.00
CA ASN A 173 -8.67 -18.07 -4.28
C ASN A 173 -9.84 -18.75 -3.59
N GLN A 174 -9.91 -20.09 -3.59
CA GLN A 174 -10.94 -20.83 -2.86
C GLN A 174 -10.87 -20.56 -1.35
N HIS A 175 -9.66 -20.51 -0.77
CA HIS A 175 -9.48 -20.21 0.64
C HIS A 175 -9.92 -18.77 0.97
N LEU A 176 -9.55 -17.79 0.14
CA LEU A 176 -9.99 -16.40 0.28
C LEU A 176 -11.52 -16.28 0.19
N VAL A 177 -12.15 -16.96 -0.77
CA VAL A 177 -13.62 -16.96 -0.91
C VAL A 177 -14.28 -17.61 0.31
N LYS A 178 -13.75 -18.72 0.83
CA LYS A 178 -14.27 -19.36 2.05
C LYS A 178 -14.17 -18.42 3.25
N LYS A 179 -13.02 -17.74 3.43
CA LYS A 179 -12.82 -16.77 4.50
C LYS A 179 -13.81 -15.60 4.37
N ALA A 180 -13.92 -15.00 3.18
CA ALA A 180 -14.84 -13.91 2.91
C ALA A 180 -16.31 -14.30 3.19
N LYS A 181 -16.73 -15.51 2.81
CA LYS A 181 -18.08 -16.03 3.14
C LYS A 181 -18.28 -16.20 4.65
N SER A 182 -17.26 -16.69 5.37
CA SER A 182 -17.33 -16.82 6.82
C SER A 182 -17.43 -15.46 7.52
N ASP A 183 -16.64 -14.49 7.08
CA ASP A 183 -16.64 -13.13 7.65
C ASP A 183 -17.96 -12.42 7.35
N LEU A 184 -18.49 -12.55 6.13
CA LEU A 184 -19.82 -12.04 5.77
C LEU A 184 -20.90 -12.60 6.70
N LYS A 185 -20.89 -13.92 6.96
CA LYS A 185 -21.87 -14.56 7.85
C LYS A 185 -21.79 -14.02 9.28
N LYS A 186 -20.58 -13.75 9.81
CA LYS A 186 -20.41 -13.15 11.13
C LYS A 186 -21.01 -11.74 11.18
N VAL A 187 -20.70 -10.91 10.17
CA VAL A 187 -21.23 -9.55 10.07
C VAL A 187 -22.76 -9.55 9.94
N GLU A 188 -23.34 -10.48 9.17
CA GLU A 188 -24.80 -10.63 9.07
C GLU A 188 -25.43 -11.00 10.41
N GLN A 189 -24.82 -11.91 11.17
CA GLN A 189 -25.28 -12.27 12.52
C GLN A 189 -25.20 -11.08 13.48
N GLU A 190 -24.08 -10.35 13.49
CA GLU A 190 -23.92 -9.14 14.31
C GLU A 190 -24.96 -8.09 13.94
N ARG A 191 -25.17 -7.82 12.64
CA ARG A 191 -26.22 -6.92 12.16
C ARG A 191 -27.60 -7.32 12.69
N ASP A 192 -27.95 -8.60 12.60
CA ASP A 192 -29.27 -9.08 13.04
C ASP A 192 -29.44 -8.96 14.57
N THR A 193 -28.39 -9.23 15.34
CA THR A 193 -28.41 -9.00 16.79
C THR A 193 -28.59 -7.53 17.14
N LEU A 194 -27.89 -6.61 16.47
CA LEU A 194 -28.02 -5.17 16.67
C LEU A 194 -29.40 -4.65 16.27
N LEU A 195 -29.95 -5.12 15.15
CA LEU A 195 -31.31 -4.76 14.73
C LEU A 195 -32.37 -5.21 15.74
N ASN A 196 -32.22 -6.43 16.28
CA ASN A 196 -33.12 -6.93 17.32
C ASN A 196 -33.00 -6.13 18.62
N SER A 197 -31.78 -5.79 19.04
CA SER A 197 -31.55 -4.91 20.20
C SER A 197 -32.13 -3.52 19.99
N ARG A 198 -31.99 -2.94 18.79
CA ARG A 198 -32.57 -1.64 18.45
C ARG A 198 -34.09 -1.67 18.54
N ARG A 199 -34.74 -2.72 18.00
CA ARG A 199 -36.20 -2.90 18.09
C ARG A 199 -36.69 -3.01 19.53
N LYS A 200 -35.99 -3.77 20.38
CA LYS A 200 -36.31 -3.86 21.81
C LYS A 200 -36.20 -2.50 22.49
N PHE A 201 -35.11 -1.78 22.25
CA PHE A 201 -34.89 -0.45 22.81
C PHE A 201 -35.96 0.56 22.34
N GLU A 202 -36.33 0.53 21.06
CA GLU A 202 -37.43 1.35 20.52
C GLU A 202 -38.77 1.03 21.21
N ALA A 203 -39.06 -0.26 21.46
CA ALA A 203 -40.27 -0.67 22.18
C ALA A 203 -40.26 -0.19 23.65
N ASP A 204 -39.14 -0.37 24.36
CA ASP A 204 -38.98 0.08 25.75
C ASP A 204 -39.11 1.61 25.87
N MET A 205 -38.56 2.35 24.90
CA MET A 205 -38.69 3.80 24.82
C MET A 205 -40.14 4.26 24.63
N GLU A 206 -40.94 3.55 23.84
CA GLU A 206 -42.37 3.89 23.70
C GLU A 206 -43.16 3.60 24.99
N VAL A 207 -42.86 2.51 25.70
CA VAL A 207 -43.42 2.24 27.02
C VAL A 207 -43.06 3.37 28.00
N MET A 208 -41.78 3.74 28.04
CA MET A 208 -41.30 4.81 28.93
C MET A 208 -41.97 6.17 28.61
N LYS A 209 -42.15 6.50 27.33
CA LYS A 209 -42.90 7.71 26.93
C LYS A 209 -44.36 7.65 27.39
N ALA A 210 -45.02 6.50 27.30
CA ALA A 210 -46.38 6.33 27.78
C ALA A 210 -46.47 6.52 29.30
N ASP A 211 -45.52 5.99 30.06
CA ASP A 211 -45.48 6.13 31.51
C ASP A 211 -45.16 7.57 31.95
N VAL A 212 -44.24 8.26 31.27
CA VAL A 212 -43.99 9.70 31.49
C VAL A 212 -45.25 10.52 31.27
N ARG A 213 -46.06 10.20 30.25
CA ARG A 213 -47.35 10.87 30.03
C ARG A 213 -48.33 10.61 31.17
N LYS A 214 -48.44 9.37 31.66
CA LYS A 214 -49.30 9.03 32.80
C LYS A 214 -48.89 9.77 34.08
N ILE A 215 -47.60 9.73 34.42
CA ILE A 215 -47.05 10.41 35.60
C ILE A 215 -47.32 11.92 35.52
N ASN A 216 -47.14 12.54 34.36
CA ASN A 216 -47.45 13.96 34.18
C ASN A 216 -48.94 14.28 34.34
N GLN A 217 -49.84 13.40 33.88
CA GLN A 217 -51.28 13.57 34.08
C GLN A 217 -51.65 13.43 35.56
N GLU A 218 -51.07 12.48 36.26
CA GLU A 218 -51.30 12.25 37.69
C GLU A 218 -50.76 13.41 38.52
N LYS A 219 -49.56 13.90 38.21
CA LYS A 219 -48.99 15.12 38.82
C LYS A 219 -49.94 16.30 38.68
N LYS A 220 -50.47 16.56 37.47
CA LYS A 220 -51.45 17.65 37.25
C LYS A 220 -52.71 17.47 38.09
N ARG A 221 -53.21 16.24 38.26
CA ARG A 221 -54.37 15.95 39.13
C ARG A 221 -54.04 16.26 40.59
N VAL A 222 -52.89 15.81 41.08
CA VAL A 222 -52.44 16.08 42.45
C VAL A 222 -52.26 17.58 42.67
N ASP A 223 -51.65 18.32 41.73
CA ASP A 223 -51.48 19.76 41.82
C ASP A 223 -52.83 20.48 41.93
N VAL A 224 -53.86 20.04 41.19
CA VAL A 224 -55.22 20.57 41.29
C VAL A 224 -55.84 20.28 42.67
N ILE A 225 -55.70 19.06 43.16
CA ILE A 225 -56.22 18.66 44.49
C ILE A 225 -55.55 19.50 45.59
N LEU A 226 -54.22 19.63 45.56
CA LEU A 226 -53.48 20.44 46.53
C LEU A 226 -53.89 21.91 46.48
N ASN A 227 -54.06 22.48 45.29
CA ASN A 227 -54.51 23.87 45.14
C ASN A 227 -55.93 24.07 45.69
N ASN A 228 -56.85 23.13 45.43
CA ASN A 228 -58.21 23.19 45.99
C ASN A 228 -58.21 23.04 47.51
N PHE A 229 -57.42 22.11 48.04
CA PHE A 229 -57.27 21.91 49.48
C PHE A 229 -56.69 23.16 50.16
N ASN A 230 -55.63 23.75 49.61
CA ASN A 230 -55.03 24.97 50.14
C ASN A 230 -56.02 26.14 50.13
N LYS A 231 -56.78 26.34 49.05
CA LYS A 231 -57.83 27.36 48.99
C LYS A 231 -58.93 27.15 50.03
N GLU A 232 -59.35 25.90 50.25
CA GLU A 232 -60.35 25.59 51.27
C GLU A 232 -59.81 25.79 52.68
N ALA A 233 -58.56 25.38 52.93
CA ALA A 233 -57.87 25.59 54.19
C ALA A 233 -57.71 27.09 54.50
N GLU A 234 -57.26 27.91 53.54
CA GLU A 234 -57.18 29.37 53.69
C GLU A 234 -58.53 29.99 53.99
N ARG A 235 -59.60 29.54 53.33
CA ARG A 235 -60.97 30.03 53.59
C ARG A 235 -61.43 29.70 55.00
N LYS A 236 -61.20 28.46 55.45
CA LYS A 236 -61.54 28.04 56.82
C LYS A 236 -60.71 28.77 57.86
N LEU A 237 -59.42 29.01 57.58
CA LEU A 237 -58.55 29.79 58.47
C LEU A 237 -59.09 31.21 58.65
N ARG A 238 -59.41 31.92 57.56
CA ARG A 238 -60.01 33.26 57.63
C ARG A 238 -61.32 33.28 58.40
N GLN A 239 -62.20 32.29 58.17
CA GLN A 239 -63.45 32.17 58.93
C GLN A 239 -63.21 31.95 60.42
N CYS A 240 -62.20 31.17 60.80
CA CYS A 240 -61.82 31.00 62.20
C CYS A 240 -61.24 32.29 62.79
N GLU A 241 -60.39 33.01 62.06
CA GLU A 241 -59.83 34.30 62.47
C GLU A 241 -60.93 35.35 62.68
N GLU A 242 -61.89 35.47 61.75
CA GLU A 242 -63.05 36.35 61.88
C GLU A 242 -63.88 36.00 63.13
N ARG A 243 -64.22 34.71 63.32
CA ARG A 243 -64.96 34.26 64.50
C ARG A 243 -64.22 34.49 65.81
N LEU A 244 -62.89 34.37 65.81
CA LEU A 244 -62.07 34.68 66.98
C LEU A 244 -62.09 36.18 67.28
N ALA A 245 -61.96 37.03 66.26
CA ALA A 245 -62.07 38.47 66.41
C ALA A 245 -63.45 38.89 66.96
N ASP A 246 -64.54 38.34 66.42
CA ASP A 246 -65.90 38.59 66.91
C ASP A 246 -66.07 38.18 68.39
N CYS A 247 -65.52 37.01 68.77
CA CYS A 247 -65.53 36.55 70.16
C CYS A 247 -64.70 37.46 71.08
N GLU A 248 -63.54 37.94 70.62
CA GLU A 248 -62.72 38.88 71.38
C GLU A 248 -63.42 40.23 71.55
N GLU A 249 -64.09 40.73 70.52
CA GLU A 249 -64.87 41.97 70.59
C GLU A 249 -66.05 41.84 71.57
N LEU A 250 -66.80 40.73 71.50
CA LEU A 250 -67.87 40.43 72.46
C LEU A 250 -67.32 40.35 73.88
N ARG A 251 -66.21 39.63 74.10
CA ARG A 251 -65.59 39.51 75.42
C ARG A 251 -65.13 40.86 75.96
N LEU A 252 -64.57 41.73 75.11
CA LEU A 252 -64.18 43.08 75.49
C LEU A 252 -65.40 43.93 75.87
N ARG A 253 -66.49 43.84 75.10
CA ARG A 253 -67.75 44.53 75.38
C ARG A 253 -68.36 44.08 76.71
N ASP A 254 -68.44 42.77 76.94
CA ASP A 254 -68.95 42.20 78.20
C ASP A 254 -68.08 42.60 79.39
N ALA A 255 -66.75 42.61 79.23
CA ALA A 255 -65.83 43.08 80.26
C ALA A 255 -66.05 44.56 80.58
N GLN A 256 -66.23 45.40 79.56
CA GLN A 256 -66.49 46.83 79.72
C GLN A 256 -67.85 47.09 80.39
N GLU A 257 -68.91 46.38 80.00
CA GLU A 257 -70.22 46.45 80.67
C GLU A 257 -70.14 46.00 82.14
N SER A 258 -69.33 44.98 82.43
CA SER A 258 -69.10 44.51 83.80
C SER A 258 -68.35 45.56 84.62
N GLU A 259 -67.30 46.17 84.07
CA GLU A 259 -66.59 47.29 84.70
C GLU A 259 -67.52 48.46 85.00
N ASP A 260 -68.37 48.87 84.06
CA ASP A 260 -69.35 49.94 84.25
C ASP A 260 -70.37 49.61 85.35
N LYS A 261 -70.85 48.35 85.40
CA LYS A 261 -71.74 47.88 86.48
C LYS A 261 -71.03 47.92 87.84
N VAL A 262 -69.78 47.45 87.90
CA VAL A 262 -68.97 47.50 89.12
C VAL A 262 -68.74 48.95 89.57
N ALA A 263 -68.45 49.86 88.64
CA ALA A 263 -68.28 51.28 88.94
C ALA A 263 -69.57 51.90 89.49
N LYS A 264 -70.73 51.59 88.91
CA LYS A 264 -72.05 52.02 89.42
C LYS A 264 -72.33 51.49 90.82
N LEU A 265 -72.13 50.18 91.03
CA LEU A 265 -72.34 49.55 92.34
C LEU A 265 -71.41 50.12 93.42
N ASN A 266 -70.15 50.40 93.08
CA ASN A 266 -69.23 51.07 94.00
C ASN A 266 -69.70 52.47 94.35
N LYS A 267 -70.21 53.23 93.37
CA LYS A 267 -70.77 54.56 93.63
C LYS A 267 -72.00 54.50 94.54
N GLU A 268 -72.94 53.59 94.27
CA GLU A 268 -74.11 53.37 95.13
C GLU A 268 -73.70 52.93 96.55
N LEU A 269 -72.68 52.07 96.66
CA LEU A 269 -72.13 51.64 97.95
C LEU A 269 -71.54 52.83 98.73
N ASP A 270 -70.83 53.73 98.06
CA ASP A 270 -70.27 54.93 98.69
C ASP A 270 -71.37 55.92 99.12
N GLU A 271 -72.41 56.12 98.30
CA GLU A 271 -73.59 56.92 98.67
C GLU A 271 -74.32 56.36 99.89
N LEU A 272 -74.50 55.03 99.94
CA LEU A 272 -75.11 54.34 101.08
C LEU A 272 -74.26 54.44 102.35
N LYS A 273 -72.93 54.34 102.24
CA LYS A 273 -72.02 54.55 103.38
C LYS A 273 -72.14 55.96 103.93
N MET A 274 -72.10 56.99 103.07
CA MET A 274 -72.27 58.38 103.49
C MET A 274 -73.62 58.59 104.21
N SER A 275 -74.71 58.04 103.68
CA SER A 275 -76.03 58.11 104.33
C SER A 275 -76.08 57.36 105.67
N SER A 276 -75.37 56.23 105.78
CA SER A 276 -75.24 55.48 107.03
C SER A 276 -74.49 56.31 108.08
N ASP A 277 -73.37 56.93 107.69
CA ASP A 277 -72.56 57.78 108.57
C ASP A 277 -73.37 58.99 109.08
N GLU A 278 -74.15 59.65 108.20
CA GLU A 278 -75.05 60.74 108.58
C GLU A 278 -76.10 60.29 109.61
N ARG A 279 -76.75 59.15 109.39
CA ARG A 279 -77.73 58.59 110.33
C ARG A 279 -77.08 58.21 111.66
N GLU A 280 -75.85 57.72 111.65
CA GLU A 280 -75.12 57.37 112.87
C GLU A 280 -74.79 58.63 113.69
N ILE A 281 -74.41 59.73 113.03
CA ILE A 281 -74.21 61.04 113.66
C ILE A 281 -75.53 61.56 114.28
N GLU A 282 -76.65 61.48 113.56
CA GLU A 282 -77.96 61.90 114.07
C GLU A 282 -78.41 61.04 115.26
N PHE A 283 -78.24 59.72 115.18
CA PHE A 283 -78.55 58.80 116.26
C PHE A 283 -77.73 59.12 117.51
N LYS A 284 -76.43 59.41 117.35
CA LYS A 284 -75.56 59.81 118.46
C LYS A 284 -76.03 61.11 119.13
N LYS A 285 -76.39 62.14 118.34
CA LYS A 285 -76.96 63.39 118.88
C LYS A 285 -78.26 63.15 119.66
N MET A 286 -79.18 62.35 119.12
CA MET A 286 -80.44 62.01 119.77
C MET A 286 -80.21 61.25 121.09
N LYS A 287 -79.24 60.32 121.09
CA LYS A 287 -78.85 59.58 122.29
C LYS A 287 -78.29 60.51 123.37
N ASP A 288 -77.37 61.40 123.01
CA ASP A 288 -76.77 62.36 123.93
C ASP A 288 -77.84 63.29 124.54
N GLN A 289 -78.78 63.78 123.72
CA GLN A 289 -79.92 64.60 124.18
C GLN A 289 -80.78 63.86 125.20
N LEU A 290 -81.11 62.59 124.94
CA LEU A 290 -81.92 61.76 125.83
C LEU A 290 -81.20 61.53 127.17
N GLU A 291 -79.89 61.29 127.16
CA GLU A 291 -79.07 61.12 128.38
C GLU A 291 -79.02 62.40 129.23
N THR A 292 -78.93 63.58 128.60
CA THR A 292 -79.04 64.86 129.34
C THR A 292 -80.42 65.11 129.94
N GLU A 293 -81.51 64.84 129.20
CA GLU A 293 -82.87 65.10 129.70
C GLU A 293 -83.27 64.15 130.83
N THR A 294 -82.88 62.87 130.72
CA THR A 294 -83.06 61.89 131.80
C THR A 294 -82.28 62.26 133.06
N SER A 295 -81.04 62.73 132.94
CA SER A 295 -80.26 63.22 134.09
C SER A 295 -80.93 64.41 134.78
N ASN A 296 -81.42 65.39 134.01
CA ASN A 296 -82.14 66.56 134.55
C ASN A 296 -83.43 66.18 135.28
N ARG A 297 -84.21 65.22 134.76
CA ARG A 297 -85.43 64.74 135.42
C ARG A 297 -85.14 64.05 136.76
N ILE A 298 -84.09 63.24 136.82
CA ILE A 298 -83.68 62.56 138.06
C ILE A 298 -83.31 63.61 139.13
N GLU A 299 -82.55 64.64 138.76
CA GLU A 299 -82.17 65.71 139.69
C GLU A 299 -83.39 66.49 140.19
N MET A 300 -84.35 66.81 139.32
CA MET A 300 -85.56 67.55 139.69
C MET A 300 -86.49 66.73 140.60
N ALA A 301 -86.64 65.43 140.34
CA ALA A 301 -87.42 64.53 141.19
C ALA A 301 -86.86 64.46 142.63
N TRP A 302 -85.53 64.44 142.77
CA TRP A 302 -84.85 64.46 144.07
C TRP A 302 -85.13 65.75 144.85
N LYS A 303 -85.06 66.91 144.18
CA LYS A 303 -85.36 68.22 144.79
C LYS A 303 -86.80 68.32 145.30
N LEU A 304 -87.77 67.82 144.53
CA LEU A 304 -89.19 67.80 144.92
C LEU A 304 -89.47 66.89 146.13
N THR A 305 -88.80 65.73 146.18
CA THR A 305 -88.96 64.79 147.30
C THR A 305 -88.44 65.41 148.60
N HIS A 306 -87.31 66.11 148.53
CA HIS A 306 -86.73 66.80 149.69
C HIS A 306 -87.62 67.94 150.21
N GLN A 307 -88.21 68.73 149.30
CA GLN A 307 -89.13 69.80 149.64
C GLN A 307 -90.39 69.28 150.35
N ASN A 308 -91.01 68.22 149.82
CA ASN A 308 -92.21 67.62 150.41
C ASN A 308 -91.97 67.11 151.83
N GLN A 309 -90.81 66.52 152.09
CA GLN A 309 -90.47 66.01 153.42
C GLN A 309 -90.34 67.14 154.47
N LYS A 310 -89.81 68.30 154.07
CA LYS A 310 -89.73 69.50 154.94
C LYS A 310 -91.12 70.08 155.24
N ILE A 311 -92.03 70.08 154.27
CA ILE A 311 -93.44 70.49 154.45
C ILE A 311 -94.16 69.57 155.44
N THR A 312 -93.95 68.26 155.35
CA THR A 312 -94.55 67.29 156.29
C THR A 312 -94.11 67.57 157.73
N ASN A 313 -92.81 67.81 157.95
CA ASN A 313 -92.30 68.15 159.29
C ASN A 313 -92.93 69.44 159.87
N LEU A 314 -93.27 70.42 159.02
CA LEU A 314 -93.96 71.64 159.43
C LEU A 314 -95.41 71.34 159.89
N LYS A 315 -96.11 70.47 159.17
CA LYS A 315 -97.48 70.04 159.50
C LYS A 315 -97.52 69.30 160.83
N ASP A 316 -96.59 68.38 161.06
CA ASP A 316 -96.51 67.62 162.30
C ASP A 316 -96.25 68.53 163.52
N PHE A 317 -95.38 69.54 163.35
CA PHE A 317 -95.12 70.53 164.39
C PHE A 317 -96.37 71.34 164.76
N LEU A 318 -97.12 71.83 163.76
CA LEU A 318 -98.34 72.62 163.98
C LEU A 318 -99.44 71.84 164.70
N ASN A 319 -99.64 70.57 164.34
CA ASN A 319 -100.67 69.74 164.96
C ASN A 319 -100.36 69.36 166.42
N THR A 320 -99.07 69.30 166.79
CA THR A 320 -98.67 68.91 168.15
C THR A 320 -98.75 70.07 169.15
N VAL A 321 -98.66 71.32 168.67
CA VAL A 321 -98.63 72.53 169.53
C VAL A 321 -100.01 73.17 169.71
N LEU A 322 -100.98 72.87 168.84
CA LEU A 322 -102.31 73.49 168.81
C LEU A 322 -103.43 72.43 168.93
N ASP A 323 -103.42 71.61 169.98
CA ASP A 323 -104.50 70.64 170.21
C ASP A 323 -105.73 71.31 170.85
N THR A 324 -106.84 71.32 170.10
CA THR A 324 -108.00 72.22 170.25
C THR A 324 -109.07 71.76 171.24
N ASN A 325 -108.71 71.02 172.29
CA ASN A 325 -109.70 70.46 173.24
C ASN A 325 -109.66 71.06 174.66
N ASN A 326 -108.94 72.17 174.91
CA ASN A 326 -109.01 72.86 176.22
C ASN A 326 -108.58 74.34 176.12
N ASP A 327 -109.55 75.27 176.05
CA ASP A 327 -109.31 76.72 175.85
C ASP A 327 -108.54 77.39 177.00
N ASN A 328 -108.52 76.81 178.21
CA ASN A 328 -107.73 77.35 179.33
C ASN A 328 -106.22 76.98 179.27
N TYR A 329 -105.79 76.12 178.33
CA TYR A 329 -104.39 75.66 178.19
C TYR A 329 -103.58 76.48 177.17
N ILE A 330 -104.25 77.06 176.16
CA ILE A 330 -103.61 77.94 175.17
C ILE A 330 -103.12 79.23 175.84
N ASP A 331 -103.89 79.78 176.78
CA ASP A 331 -103.50 80.99 177.51
C ASP A 331 -102.38 80.75 178.52
N LEU A 332 -102.25 79.54 179.08
CA LEU A 332 -101.20 79.20 180.03
C LEU A 332 -99.82 79.00 179.35
N ILE A 333 -99.79 78.42 178.13
CA ILE A 333 -98.53 78.24 177.37
C ILE A 333 -98.13 79.51 176.60
N MET A 334 -99.12 80.26 176.06
CA MET A 334 -98.86 81.51 175.35
C MET A 334 -98.44 82.66 176.29
N GLY A 335 -98.75 82.57 177.58
CA GLY A 335 -98.37 83.56 178.59
C GLY A 335 -96.87 83.60 178.91
N GLU A 336 -96.19 82.44 178.93
CA GLU A 336 -94.80 82.34 179.42
C GLU A 336 -93.74 82.08 178.34
N ASN A 337 -94.08 81.60 177.13
CA ASN A 337 -93.04 81.14 176.16
C ASN A 337 -93.31 81.41 174.66
N ARG A 338 -94.02 82.50 174.35
CA ARG A 338 -94.41 82.90 172.97
C ARG A 338 -93.23 83.05 171.99
N THR A 339 -92.08 83.55 172.47
CA THR A 339 -90.90 83.82 171.64
C THR A 339 -90.23 82.53 171.15
N ALA A 340 -90.24 81.46 171.95
CA ALA A 340 -89.62 80.18 171.59
C ALA A 340 -90.43 79.42 170.51
N VAL A 341 -91.77 79.48 170.60
CA VAL A 341 -92.67 78.84 169.62
C VAL A 341 -92.59 79.55 168.26
N PHE A 342 -92.62 80.88 168.24
CA PHE A 342 -92.46 81.66 167.00
C PHE A 342 -91.06 81.51 166.38
N GLY A 343 -90.00 81.44 167.21
CA GLY A 343 -88.64 81.17 166.71
C GLY A 343 -88.53 79.82 166.00
N LYS A 344 -89.15 78.77 166.57
CA LYS A 344 -89.12 77.42 165.99
C LYS A 344 -89.96 77.32 164.70
N LEU A 345 -91.11 77.98 164.64
CA LEU A 345 -91.92 78.12 163.42
C LEU A 345 -91.17 78.87 162.31
N SER A 346 -90.51 79.98 162.64
CA SER A 346 -89.75 80.77 161.67
C SER A 346 -88.57 79.98 161.07
N ILE A 347 -87.87 79.17 161.88
CA ILE A 347 -86.79 78.29 161.40
C ILE A 347 -87.34 77.21 160.47
N MET A 348 -88.46 76.58 160.83
CA MET A 348 -89.04 75.51 160.01
C MET A 348 -89.58 76.03 158.66
N VAL A 349 -90.19 77.22 158.62
CA VAL A 349 -90.67 77.83 157.38
C VAL A 349 -89.51 78.26 156.47
N ASN A 350 -88.46 78.88 157.04
CA ASN A 350 -87.28 79.29 156.26
C ASN A 350 -86.43 78.10 155.76
N ALA A 351 -86.61 76.90 156.33
CA ALA A 351 -85.90 75.69 155.92
C ALA A 351 -86.56 74.93 154.76
N ILE A 352 -87.68 75.42 154.20
CA ILE A 352 -88.33 74.86 153.01
C ILE A 352 -87.75 75.57 151.76
N PRO A 353 -86.97 74.89 150.90
CA PRO A 353 -86.41 75.51 149.72
C PRO A 353 -87.51 75.90 148.72
N VAL A 354 -87.40 77.09 148.14
CA VAL A 354 -88.25 77.54 147.02
C VAL A 354 -87.60 77.04 145.73
N LEU A 355 -88.26 76.12 145.03
CA LEU A 355 -87.80 75.60 143.74
C LEU A 355 -88.32 76.50 142.62
N SER A 356 -87.43 77.18 141.89
CA SER A 356 -87.73 77.81 140.61
C SER A 356 -87.53 76.79 139.49
N VAL A 357 -88.53 76.68 138.62
CA VAL A 357 -88.50 75.85 137.40
C VAL A 357 -87.41 76.30 136.45
#